data_AF-A0A3G6RYU3-F1
#
_entry.id   AF-A0A3G6RYU3-F1
#
_cell.length_a   1.000
_cell.length_b   1.000
_cell.length_c   1.000
_cell.angle_alpha   90.00
_cell.angle_beta   90.00
_cell.angle_gamma   90.00
#
_symmetry.space_group_name_H-M   'P 1'
#
loop_
_entity.id
_entity.type
_entity.pdbx_description
1 polymer ?
#
loop_
_entity_poly.entity_id
_entity_poly.type
_entity_poly.pdbx_seq_one_letter_code
_entity_poly.pdbx_strand_id
1 'polypeptide(L)'
;MKIFNLLLLLFLSNCKAQEVPGNIILTYQRTVFNPSENYIQFMFDSSKNSLLVNYKSAGLQKDININLTQEELKGIYAVYKEYNLPTEEINCLYNEDGTVLSKTKISFSKEWERISFQKCYQNDQDKNNFRSIEMQLLKIIKSKPEYKQTFPWEFETL
;
A
#
# COMPACT_ATOMS: atom_id res chain seq x y z
N MET A 1 37.37 47.82 -7.14
CA MET A 1 37.17 46.62 -6.29
C MET A 1 35.93 46.84 -5.45
N LYS A 2 34.83 46.13 -5.76
CA LYS A 2 33.68 45.79 -4.88
C LYS A 2 32.62 45.11 -5.76
N ILE A 3 32.91 43.86 -6.14
CA ILE A 3 31.93 42.90 -6.65
C ILE A 3 31.33 42.28 -5.38
N PHE A 4 30.29 42.91 -4.84
CA PHE A 4 29.57 42.41 -3.68
C PHE A 4 28.10 42.74 -3.90
N ASN A 5 27.38 41.84 -4.58
CA ASN A 5 25.93 41.60 -4.47
C ASN A 5 25.40 40.81 -5.68
N LEU A 6 25.89 39.59 -5.91
CA LEU A 6 25.27 38.70 -6.90
C LEU A 6 25.32 37.22 -6.49
N LEU A 7 25.31 36.94 -5.19
CA LEU A 7 25.43 35.57 -4.66
C LEU A 7 24.31 35.17 -3.68
N LEU A 8 23.29 36.01 -3.49
CA LEU A 8 22.17 35.71 -2.58
C LEU A 8 20.90 35.17 -3.26
N LEU A 9 20.87 35.04 -4.59
CA LEU A 9 19.69 34.61 -5.35
C LEU A 9 19.73 33.15 -5.85
N LEU A 10 20.80 32.39 -5.54
CA LEU A 10 20.97 31.01 -6.04
C LEU A 10 20.45 29.91 -5.11
N PHE A 11 19.79 30.25 -4.00
CA PHE A 11 19.27 29.25 -3.04
C PHE A 11 17.79 28.86 -3.22
N LEU A 12 17.10 29.33 -4.26
CA LEU A 12 15.67 29.01 -4.48
C LEU A 12 15.40 27.91 -5.53
N SER A 13 16.43 27.28 -6.11
CA SER A 13 16.26 26.54 -7.38
C SER A 13 16.16 25.02 -7.30
N ASN A 14 16.06 24.37 -6.12
CA ASN A 14 16.03 22.90 -6.07
C ASN A 14 14.95 22.30 -5.15
N CYS A 15 13.82 22.98 -4.95
CA CYS A 15 12.58 22.22 -4.72
C CYS A 15 12.16 21.63 -6.07
N LYS A 16 12.78 20.50 -6.46
CA LYS A 16 12.15 19.63 -7.45
C LYS A 16 10.85 19.13 -6.82
N ALA A 17 9.76 19.87 -7.04
CA ALA A 17 8.42 19.36 -6.82
C ALA A 17 8.34 18.08 -7.65
N GLN A 18 8.37 16.94 -6.97
CA GLN A 18 8.36 15.65 -7.62
C GLN A 18 7.04 15.55 -8.38
N GLU A 19 7.10 15.56 -9.71
CA GLU A 19 5.90 15.51 -10.55
C GLU A 19 5.10 14.26 -10.20
N VAL A 20 3.88 14.45 -9.70
CA VAL A 20 2.94 13.37 -9.48
C VAL A 20 2.45 12.91 -10.85
N PRO A 21 2.65 11.63 -11.23
CA PRO A 21 2.19 11.13 -12.52
C PRO A 21 0.70 11.40 -12.74
N GLY A 22 0.32 11.71 -13.99
CA GLY A 22 -1.06 12.00 -14.35
C GLY A 22 -2.03 10.85 -14.05
N ASN A 23 -1.54 9.60 -14.16
CA ASN A 23 -2.27 8.38 -13.86
C ASN A 23 -1.45 7.50 -12.89
N ILE A 24 -2.02 7.22 -11.73
CA ILE A 24 -1.45 6.35 -10.70
C ILE A 24 -2.10 4.96 -10.82
N ILE A 25 -1.26 3.93 -10.85
CA ILE A 25 -1.69 2.54 -10.72
C ILE A 25 -1.14 2.04 -9.38
N LEU A 26 -2.00 1.46 -8.56
CA LEU A 26 -1.66 0.86 -7.28
C LEU A 26 -2.08 -0.60 -7.30
N THR A 27 -1.15 -1.46 -6.91
CA THR A 27 -1.44 -2.84 -6.56
C THR A 27 -1.18 -3.04 -5.07
N TYR A 28 -2.04 -3.83 -4.44
CA TYR A 28 -1.90 -4.20 -3.04
C TYR A 28 -2.12 -5.68 -2.90
N GLN A 29 -1.24 -6.34 -2.15
CA GLN A 29 -1.39 -7.73 -1.79
C GLN A 29 -1.13 -7.89 -0.31
N ARG A 30 -2.03 -8.56 0.39
CA ARG A 30 -1.82 -8.99 1.77
C ARG A 30 -2.18 -10.44 1.92
N THR A 31 -1.32 -11.20 2.57
CA THR A 31 -1.60 -12.57 3.00
C THR A 31 -1.46 -12.62 4.50
N VAL A 32 -2.54 -12.99 5.20
CA VAL A 32 -2.54 -13.28 6.63
C VAL A 32 -2.52 -14.79 6.78
N PHE A 33 -1.50 -15.31 7.47
CA PHE A 33 -1.32 -16.72 7.74
C PHE A 33 -1.96 -17.07 9.08
N ASN A 34 -2.60 -18.23 9.14
CA ASN A 34 -3.12 -18.82 10.35
C ASN A 34 -2.32 -20.12 10.62
N PRO A 35 -1.96 -20.44 11.88
CA PRO A 35 -1.16 -21.63 12.25
C PRO A 35 -1.57 -22.95 11.59
N SER A 36 -2.84 -23.15 11.21
CA SER A 36 -3.32 -24.37 10.54
C SER A 36 -3.11 -24.39 9.01
N GLU A 37 -2.04 -23.79 8.48
CA GLU A 37 -1.75 -23.65 7.02
C GLU A 37 -2.87 -22.98 6.19
N ASN A 38 -3.73 -22.25 6.89
CA ASN A 38 -4.80 -21.46 6.33
C ASN A 38 -4.30 -20.04 6.06
N TYR A 39 -4.92 -19.37 5.10
CA TYR A 39 -4.66 -17.96 4.88
C TYR A 39 -5.90 -17.20 4.44
N ILE A 40 -5.86 -15.90 4.69
CA ILE A 40 -6.74 -14.91 4.07
C ILE A 40 -5.86 -14.06 3.17
N GLN A 41 -6.19 -13.98 1.89
CA GLN A 41 -5.47 -13.19 0.92
C GLN A 41 -6.36 -12.06 0.39
N PHE A 42 -5.83 -10.85 0.39
CA PHE A 42 -6.42 -9.67 -0.22
C PHE A 42 -5.52 -9.26 -1.38
N MET A 43 -6.09 -9.03 -2.56
CA MET A 43 -5.38 -8.55 -3.74
C MET A 43 -6.21 -7.45 -4.40
N PHE A 44 -5.67 -6.25 -4.48
CA PHE A 44 -6.30 -5.11 -5.12
C PHE A 44 -5.46 -4.64 -6.31
N ASP A 45 -6.12 -4.35 -7.43
CA ASP A 45 -5.52 -3.81 -8.65
C ASP A 45 -6.35 -2.61 -9.14
N SER A 46 -5.83 -1.39 -8.93
CA SER A 46 -6.54 -0.16 -9.29
C SER A 46 -6.68 0.03 -10.80
N SER A 47 -5.87 -0.65 -11.63
CA SER A 47 -6.03 -0.59 -13.09
C SER A 47 -7.26 -1.34 -13.58
N LYS A 48 -7.73 -2.31 -12.77
CA LYS A 48 -8.92 -3.14 -13.04
C LYS A 48 -10.10 -2.80 -12.16
N ASN A 49 -9.90 -1.94 -11.15
CA ASN A 49 -10.86 -1.69 -10.07
C ASN A 49 -11.33 -2.98 -9.40
N SER A 50 -10.44 -3.96 -9.20
CA SER A 50 -10.80 -5.27 -8.66
C SER A 50 -10.11 -5.49 -7.32
N LEU A 51 -10.91 -5.88 -6.31
CA LEU A 51 -10.47 -6.44 -5.05
C LEU A 51 -10.88 -7.91 -4.98
N LEU A 52 -9.88 -8.79 -4.97
CA LEU A 52 -10.04 -10.20 -4.68
C LEU A 52 -9.78 -10.45 -3.19
N VAL A 53 -10.70 -11.14 -2.53
CA VAL A 53 -10.54 -11.67 -1.17
C VAL A 53 -10.74 -13.17 -1.19
N ASN A 54 -9.71 -13.91 -0.77
CA ASN A 54 -9.70 -15.36 -0.74
C ASN A 54 -9.49 -15.86 0.69
N TYR A 55 -10.48 -16.56 1.22
CA TYR A 55 -10.44 -17.27 2.50
C TYR A 55 -10.24 -18.75 2.23
N LYS A 56 -8.98 -19.20 2.21
CA LYS A 56 -8.64 -20.60 1.90
C LYS A 56 -9.34 -21.57 2.85
N SER A 57 -9.44 -21.24 4.14
CA SER A 57 -10.07 -22.08 5.16
C SER A 57 -11.56 -22.33 4.93
N ALA A 58 -12.26 -21.36 4.34
CA ALA A 58 -13.70 -21.44 4.08
C ALA A 58 -14.01 -21.87 2.64
N GLY A 59 -13.00 -22.08 1.79
CA GLY A 59 -13.18 -22.24 0.35
C GLY A 59 -13.91 -21.04 -0.29
N LEU A 60 -13.84 -19.87 0.34
CA LEU A 60 -14.61 -18.69 -0.06
C LEU A 60 -13.72 -17.71 -0.82
N GLN A 61 -14.15 -17.37 -2.03
CA GLN A 61 -13.53 -16.31 -2.82
C GLN A 61 -14.58 -15.27 -3.18
N LYS A 62 -14.24 -13.99 -3.00
CA LYS A 62 -15.04 -12.84 -3.40
C LYS A 62 -14.20 -11.94 -4.30
N ASP A 63 -14.76 -11.55 -5.44
CA ASP A 63 -14.20 -10.52 -6.31
C ASP A 63 -15.19 -9.35 -6.31
N ILE A 64 -14.68 -8.16 -6.04
CA ILE A 64 -15.48 -6.95 -5.84
C ILE A 64 -14.92 -5.88 -6.74
N ASN A 65 -15.80 -5.21 -7.49
CA ASN A 65 -15.43 -4.00 -8.20
C ASN A 65 -15.33 -2.83 -7.22
N ILE A 66 -14.12 -2.34 -6.98
CA ILE A 66 -13.83 -1.19 -6.11
C ILE A 66 -13.10 -0.14 -6.92
N ASN A 67 -13.79 0.96 -7.20
CA ASN A 67 -13.24 2.07 -7.94
C ASN A 67 -12.61 3.10 -6.99
N LEU A 68 -11.30 3.30 -7.11
CA LEU A 68 -10.59 4.39 -6.44
C LEU A 68 -10.31 5.50 -7.44
N THR A 69 -10.66 6.74 -7.08
CA THR A 69 -10.43 7.88 -7.96
C THR A 69 -8.95 8.17 -8.10
N GLN A 70 -8.56 8.84 -9.18
CA GLN A 70 -7.17 9.29 -9.35
C GLN A 70 -6.75 10.28 -8.26
N GLU A 71 -7.67 11.05 -7.70
CA GLU A 71 -7.39 11.92 -6.55
C GLU A 71 -7.05 11.12 -5.30
N GLU A 72 -7.83 10.07 -4.99
CA GLU A 72 -7.56 9.15 -3.87
C GLU A 72 -6.20 8.46 -4.04
N LEU A 73 -5.91 7.95 -5.25
CA LEU A 73 -4.65 7.28 -5.55
C LEU A 73 -3.44 8.22 -5.48
N LYS A 74 -3.58 9.47 -5.96
CA LYS A 74 -2.53 10.50 -5.84
C LYS A 74 -2.25 10.87 -4.40
N GLY A 75 -3.28 10.91 -3.55
CA GLY A 75 -3.12 11.14 -2.11
C GLY A 75 -2.26 10.06 -1.45
N ILE A 76 -2.51 8.79 -1.75
CA ILE A 76 -1.69 7.67 -1.21
C ILE A 76 -0.28 7.71 -1.80
N TYR A 77 -0.15 7.98 -3.10
CA TYR A 77 1.15 8.06 -3.78
C TYR A 77 2.04 9.17 -3.22
N ALA A 78 1.48 10.34 -2.91
CA ALA A 78 2.23 11.45 -2.33
C ALA A 78 2.89 11.04 -0.99
N VAL A 79 2.13 10.37 -0.12
CA VAL A 79 2.65 9.84 1.16
C VAL A 79 3.74 8.78 0.92
N TYR A 80 3.53 7.88 -0.04
CA TYR A 80 4.55 6.90 -0.42
C TYR A 80 5.87 7.55 -0.85
N LYS A 81 5.80 8.62 -1.63
CA LYS A 81 6.97 9.37 -2.10
C LYS A 81 7.67 10.12 -0.98
N GLU A 82 6.90 10.70 -0.05
CA GLU A 82 7.43 11.38 1.13
C GLU A 82 8.23 10.43 2.03
N TYR A 83 7.72 9.21 2.24
CA TYR A 83 8.40 8.21 3.09
C TYR A 83 9.63 7.56 2.45
N ASN A 84 9.85 7.72 1.15
CA ASN A 84 11.02 7.20 0.43
C ASN A 84 11.33 5.72 0.73
N LEU A 85 10.28 4.89 0.71
CA LEU A 85 10.39 3.47 1.07
C LEU A 85 11.20 2.66 0.02
N PRO A 86 12.02 1.69 0.46
CA PRO A 86 12.63 0.68 -0.40
C PRO A 86 11.64 0.00 -1.35
N THR A 87 11.94 -0.04 -2.65
CA THR A 87 11.00 -0.48 -3.71
C THR A 87 10.75 -1.99 -3.76
N GLU A 88 11.58 -2.81 -3.09
CA GLU A 88 11.57 -4.27 -3.22
C GLU A 88 11.21 -5.00 -1.92
N GLU A 89 10.85 -4.26 -0.87
CA GLU A 89 10.60 -4.83 0.45
C GLU A 89 9.11 -5.00 0.75
N ILE A 90 8.79 -6.08 1.46
CA ILE A 90 7.45 -6.39 1.95
C ILE A 90 7.36 -6.07 3.44
N ASN A 91 6.19 -5.64 3.89
CA ASN A 91 5.95 -5.50 5.32
C ASN A 91 5.52 -6.84 5.90
N CYS A 92 6.27 -7.35 6.88
CA CYS A 92 6.00 -8.63 7.52
C CYS A 92 5.64 -8.42 8.99
N LEU A 93 4.59 -9.10 9.42
CA LEU A 93 4.27 -9.26 10.84
C LEU A 93 4.62 -10.68 11.26
N TYR A 94 5.12 -10.82 12.48
CA TYR A 94 5.56 -12.09 13.05
C TYR A 94 4.77 -12.39 14.32
N ASN A 95 4.56 -13.67 14.58
CA ASN A 95 4.10 -14.18 15.87
C ASN A 95 5.25 -14.14 16.90
N GLU A 96 4.92 -14.35 18.18
CA GLU A 96 5.91 -14.43 19.26
C GLU A 96 6.96 -15.53 19.06
N ASP A 97 6.57 -16.62 18.38
CA ASP A 97 7.44 -17.75 18.03
C ASP A 97 8.34 -17.48 16.79
N GLY A 98 8.26 -16.28 16.21
CA GLY A 98 9.04 -15.87 15.03
C GLY A 98 8.47 -16.37 13.70
N THR A 99 7.33 -17.06 13.69
CA THR A 99 6.63 -17.42 12.44
C THR A 99 5.96 -16.20 11.81
N VAL A 100 5.86 -16.16 10.48
CA VAL A 100 5.27 -15.02 9.78
C VAL A 100 3.74 -15.05 9.91
N LEU A 101 3.18 -14.07 10.60
CA LEU A 101 1.73 -13.85 10.76
C LEU A 101 1.12 -13.23 9.50
N SER A 102 1.80 -12.27 8.87
CA SER A 102 1.31 -11.70 7.61
C SER A 102 2.41 -11.11 6.75
N LYS A 103 2.16 -11.05 5.44
CA LYS A 103 2.99 -10.36 4.46
C LYS A 103 2.14 -9.40 3.66
N THR A 104 2.57 -8.15 3.57
CA THR A 104 1.87 -7.08 2.84
C THR A 104 2.83 -6.42 1.85
N LYS A 105 2.35 -6.19 0.63
CA LYS A 105 3.02 -5.44 -0.42
C LYS A 105 2.08 -4.37 -0.98
N ILE A 106 2.61 -3.17 -1.18
CA ILE A 106 1.96 -2.09 -1.93
C ILE A 106 2.95 -1.69 -3.02
N SER A 107 2.50 -1.67 -4.27
CA SER A 107 3.33 -1.24 -5.40
C SER A 107 2.60 -0.21 -6.25
N PHE A 108 3.36 0.78 -6.69
CA PHE A 108 2.92 1.79 -7.65
C PHE A 108 3.48 1.53 -9.07
N SER A 109 4.06 0.34 -9.31
CA SER A 109 4.52 -0.09 -10.63
C SER A 109 3.42 -0.86 -11.39
N LYS A 110 3.52 -0.89 -12.72
CA LYS A 110 2.56 -1.58 -13.61
C LYS A 110 2.66 -3.11 -13.57
N GLU A 111 3.69 -3.68 -12.96
CA GLU A 111 3.97 -5.11 -13.04
C GLU A 111 3.74 -5.83 -11.70
N TRP A 112 2.91 -6.87 -11.76
CA TRP A 112 2.70 -7.82 -10.68
C TRP A 112 3.95 -8.72 -10.55
N GLU A 113 4.86 -8.36 -9.65
CA GLU A 113 5.94 -9.28 -9.27
C GLU A 113 5.43 -10.29 -8.24
N ARG A 114 5.53 -11.59 -8.57
CA ARG A 114 5.24 -12.67 -7.61
C ARG A 114 6.16 -12.56 -6.38
N ILE A 115 5.55 -12.62 -5.20
CA ILE A 115 6.15 -12.37 -3.87
C ILE A 115 7.26 -13.37 -3.46
N SER A 116 7.61 -14.36 -4.28
CA SER A 116 8.26 -15.59 -3.79
C SER A 116 9.66 -15.42 -3.18
N PHE A 117 10.34 -14.27 -3.33
CA PHE A 117 11.69 -14.05 -2.77
C PHE A 117 11.98 -12.66 -2.19
N GLN A 118 10.96 -11.82 -1.95
CA GLN A 118 11.19 -10.45 -1.45
C GLN A 118 11.47 -10.41 0.06
N LYS A 119 12.44 -9.58 0.46
CA LYS A 119 12.87 -9.42 1.86
C LYS A 119 11.85 -8.58 2.63
N CYS A 120 11.69 -8.90 3.91
CA CYS A 120 10.86 -8.09 4.80
C CYS A 120 11.61 -6.81 5.22
N TYR A 121 10.88 -5.71 5.39
CA TYR A 121 11.40 -4.51 6.03
C TYR A 121 12.07 -4.86 7.36
N GLN A 122 13.34 -4.45 7.50
CA GLN A 122 14.08 -4.63 8.75
C GLN A 122 13.93 -3.41 9.66
N ASN A 123 13.93 -2.21 9.08
CA ASN A 123 13.84 -0.95 9.78
C ASN A 123 12.41 -0.68 10.30
N ASP A 124 12.27 -0.36 11.58
CA ASP A 124 10.96 -0.12 12.20
C ASP A 124 10.28 1.17 11.70
N GLN A 125 11.06 2.20 11.34
CA GLN A 125 10.53 3.39 10.70
C GLN A 125 9.87 3.04 9.36
N ASP A 126 10.53 2.22 8.54
CA ASP A 126 9.99 1.81 7.24
C ASP A 126 8.73 0.97 7.40
N LYS A 127 8.69 0.06 8.39
CA LYS A 127 7.48 -0.69 8.76
C LYS A 127 6.32 0.24 9.14
N ASN A 128 6.60 1.27 9.96
CA ASN A 128 5.59 2.22 10.41
C ASN A 128 5.09 3.11 9.26
N ASN A 129 6.00 3.60 8.43
CA ASN A 129 5.71 4.36 7.22
C ASN A 129 4.85 3.53 6.26
N PHE A 130 5.22 2.28 6.00
CA PHE A 130 4.44 1.36 5.18
C PHE A 130 3.04 1.14 5.78
N ARG A 131 2.95 0.89 7.09
CA ARG A 131 1.67 0.71 7.79
C ARG A 131 0.76 1.93 7.65
N SER A 132 1.33 3.15 7.70
CA SER A 132 0.57 4.38 7.47
C SER A 132 -0.08 4.41 6.08
N ILE A 133 0.67 4.05 5.03
CA ILE A 133 0.16 3.93 3.66
C ILE A 133 -0.93 2.84 3.58
N GLU A 134 -0.69 1.66 4.15
CA GLU A 134 -1.65 0.55 4.16
C GLU A 134 -2.97 0.96 4.84
N MET A 135 -2.91 1.62 6.00
CA MET A 135 -4.11 2.08 6.70
C MET A 135 -4.89 3.10 5.87
N GLN A 136 -4.21 4.02 5.18
CA GLN A 136 -4.87 4.98 4.31
C GLN A 136 -5.61 4.29 3.16
N LEU A 137 -4.95 3.35 2.48
CA LEU A 137 -5.56 2.54 1.42
C LEU A 137 -6.78 1.76 1.93
N LEU A 138 -6.61 1.02 3.03
CA LEU A 138 -7.68 0.21 3.61
C LEU A 138 -8.86 1.06 4.07
N LYS A 139 -8.61 2.25 4.65
CA LYS A 139 -9.67 3.18 5.03
C LYS A 139 -10.51 3.59 3.82
N ILE A 140 -9.86 3.92 2.70
CA ILE A 140 -10.54 4.31 1.46
C ILE A 140 -11.33 3.12 0.90
N ILE A 141 -10.71 1.94 0.75
CA ILE A 141 -11.38 0.72 0.26
C ILE A 141 -12.62 0.39 1.12
N LYS A 142 -12.47 0.33 2.44
CA LYS A 142 -13.56 -0.01 3.37
C LYS A 142 -14.66 1.05 3.46
N SER A 143 -14.39 2.27 3.00
CA SER A 143 -15.41 3.32 2.92
C SER A 143 -16.38 3.11 1.76
N LYS A 144 -15.98 2.36 0.72
CA LYS A 144 -16.78 2.16 -0.49
C LYS A 144 -18.01 1.28 -0.22
N PRO A 145 -19.18 1.61 -0.78
CA PRO A 145 -20.41 0.83 -0.58
C PRO A 145 -20.28 -0.64 -0.98
N GLU A 146 -19.58 -0.93 -2.07
CA GLU A 146 -19.40 -2.27 -2.64
C GLU A 146 -18.67 -3.19 -1.65
N TYR A 147 -17.69 -2.64 -0.93
CA TYR A 147 -17.00 -3.36 0.14
C TYR A 147 -17.95 -3.67 1.30
N LYS A 148 -18.67 -2.66 1.80
CA LYS A 148 -19.60 -2.80 2.94
C LYS A 148 -20.72 -3.79 2.67
N GLN A 149 -21.25 -3.79 1.45
CA GLN A 149 -22.29 -4.73 1.03
C GLN A 149 -21.77 -6.17 0.95
N THR A 150 -20.52 -6.36 0.55
CA THR A 150 -19.92 -7.70 0.44
C THR A 150 -19.49 -8.27 1.79
N PHE A 151 -19.05 -7.39 2.71
CA PHE A 151 -18.52 -7.77 4.02
C PHE A 151 -19.25 -7.04 5.17
N PRO A 152 -20.58 -7.16 5.30
CA PRO A 152 -21.35 -6.41 6.30
C PRO A 152 -20.91 -6.73 7.74
N TRP A 153 -20.55 -7.99 8.01
CA TRP A 153 -20.08 -8.46 9.32
C TRP A 153 -18.84 -7.74 9.85
N GLU A 154 -18.02 -7.11 8.98
CA GLU A 154 -16.88 -6.30 9.44
C GLU A 154 -17.30 -4.99 10.11
N PHE A 155 -18.58 -4.60 10.01
CA PHE A 155 -19.11 -3.33 10.49
C PHE A 155 -20.21 -3.49 11.56
N GLU A 156 -20.69 -4.71 11.80
CA GLU A 156 -21.78 -5.01 12.74
C GLU A 156 -21.41 -4.80 14.22
N THR A 157 -20.14 -4.50 14.52
CA THR A 157 -19.62 -4.28 15.88
C THR A 157 -19.07 -2.87 16.12
N LEU A 158 -19.35 -1.91 15.22
CA LEU A 158 -18.98 -0.50 15.36
C LEU A 158 -20.09 0.37 15.96
#